data_AF-A0A966L7T2-F1
#
_entry.id   AF-A0A966L7T2-F1
#
_cell.length_a   1.000
_cell.length_b   1.000
_cell.length_c   1.000
_cell.angle_alpha   90.00
_cell.angle_beta   90.00
_cell.angle_gamma   90.00
#
_symmetry.space_group_name_H-M   'P 1'
#
loop_
_entity.id
_entity.type
_entity.pdbx_description
1 polymer ?
#
loop_
_entity_poly.entity_id
_entity_poly.type
_entity_poly.pdbx_seq_one_letter_code
_entity_poly.pdbx_strand_id
1 'polypeptide(L)'
;MSDQAQPPVPPQDPNGTQPPQDPNAGAAPAQNQPVVPAGETPSAAATRQGQLSPRAGHLFSIPPHPNTQFDEENFLILLEGSISLTMEEKKRVIEAIPRLSIEQINELISIFQEEKQKFAELENEFADDVAKLKAEREKEIAVTEMKQEEQGEDAEAKAEAEALKKQLGL
;
A
#
# COMPACT_ATOMS: atom_id res chain seq x y z
N MET A 1 41.01 47.97 23.67
CA MET A 1 40.28 46.80 24.17
C MET A 1 39.54 46.20 22.99
N SER A 2 39.66 44.88 22.85
CA SER A 2 39.05 43.97 21.87
C SER A 2 39.74 43.82 20.51
N ASP A 3 40.57 42.79 20.54
CA ASP A 3 41.19 41.95 19.53
C ASP A 3 40.18 41.31 18.54
N GLN A 4 40.51 41.24 17.25
CA GLN A 4 40.02 40.16 16.38
C GLN A 4 40.99 39.92 15.22
N ALA A 5 41.67 38.78 15.27
CA ALA A 5 42.63 38.29 14.28
C ALA A 5 41.95 37.71 13.02
N GLN A 6 42.48 38.03 11.84
CA GLN A 6 42.25 37.30 10.59
C GLN A 6 43.49 36.44 10.24
N PRO A 7 43.32 35.19 9.78
CA PRO A 7 44.44 34.37 9.30
C PRO A 7 44.87 34.73 7.86
N PRO A 8 46.16 34.57 7.50
CA PRO A 8 46.68 34.91 6.17
C PRO A 8 46.37 33.85 5.09
N VAL A 9 46.11 34.33 3.87
CA VAL A 9 45.90 33.53 2.65
C VAL A 9 47.23 33.05 2.03
N PRO A 10 47.31 31.82 1.47
CA PRO A 10 48.48 31.36 0.72
C PRO A 10 48.49 31.89 -0.74
N PRO A 11 49.69 32.05 -1.36
CA PRO A 11 49.86 32.67 -2.68
C PRO A 11 49.47 31.75 -3.85
N GLN A 12 48.88 32.35 -4.89
CA GLN A 12 48.62 31.71 -6.19
C GLN A 12 49.83 31.90 -7.11
N ASP A 13 50.30 30.82 -7.74
CA ASP A 13 51.41 30.83 -8.70
C ASP A 13 50.89 30.99 -10.16
N PRO A 14 51.50 31.86 -10.99
CA PRO A 14 51.00 32.18 -12.31
C PRO A 14 51.65 31.34 -13.43
N ASN A 15 50.80 30.71 -14.25
CA ASN A 15 50.95 30.57 -15.70
C ASN A 15 52.06 29.63 -16.29
N GLY A 16 51.60 28.58 -16.99
CA GLY A 16 52.03 28.30 -18.37
C GLY A 16 52.98 27.12 -18.64
N THR A 17 52.49 26.04 -19.27
CA THR A 17 52.84 25.62 -20.66
C THR A 17 52.25 24.23 -21.03
N GLN A 18 51.45 24.21 -22.12
CA GLN A 18 50.86 23.04 -22.80
C GLN A 18 51.90 22.21 -23.60
N PRO A 19 51.53 21.01 -24.12
CA PRO A 19 51.28 20.89 -25.57
C PRO A 19 50.13 19.88 -25.92
N PRO A 20 49.89 19.42 -27.17
CA PRO A 20 48.84 19.92 -28.06
C PRO A 20 47.86 18.84 -28.61
N GLN A 21 46.92 19.30 -29.45
CA GLN A 21 45.65 18.75 -29.96
C GLN A 21 45.73 17.58 -30.95
N ASP A 22 44.62 16.84 -31.13
CA ASP A 22 44.10 16.32 -32.41
C ASP A 22 42.54 16.19 -32.32
N PRO A 23 41.76 16.07 -33.41
CA PRO A 23 40.92 17.13 -33.94
C PRO A 23 39.64 16.56 -34.58
N ASN A 24 38.51 16.46 -33.89
CA ASN A 24 37.27 16.24 -34.62
C ASN A 24 36.07 16.86 -33.92
N ALA A 25 35.71 18.03 -34.43
CA ALA A 25 34.47 18.71 -34.18
C ALA A 25 33.37 18.09 -35.06
N GLY A 26 32.19 17.89 -34.48
CA GLY A 26 30.95 17.87 -35.26
C GLY A 26 30.00 16.72 -34.92
N ALA A 27 28.74 17.13 -34.75
CA ALA A 27 27.54 16.30 -34.61
C ALA A 27 27.32 15.63 -33.25
N ALA A 28 26.52 16.31 -32.42
CA ALA A 28 25.71 15.68 -31.40
C ALA A 28 24.79 14.62 -32.03
N PRO A 29 24.79 13.36 -31.56
CA PRO A 29 23.66 12.48 -31.71
C PRO A 29 22.81 12.55 -30.44
N ALA A 30 21.51 12.75 -30.68
CA ALA A 30 20.37 12.50 -29.82
C ALA A 30 20.65 12.01 -28.40
N GLN A 31 20.15 12.79 -27.44
CA GLN A 31 19.81 12.32 -26.10
C GLN A 31 19.00 11.02 -26.22
N ASN A 32 19.67 9.90 -26.01
CA ASN A 32 19.03 8.61 -25.81
C ASN A 32 18.48 8.61 -24.38
N GLN A 33 17.46 9.44 -24.14
CA GLN A 33 16.53 9.19 -23.04
C GLN A 33 15.96 7.80 -23.30
N PRO A 34 15.98 6.87 -22.33
CA PRO A 34 15.13 5.71 -22.41
C PRO A 34 13.70 6.26 -22.45
N VAL A 35 13.09 6.27 -23.62
CA VAL A 35 11.65 6.32 -23.74
C VAL A 35 11.15 5.09 -23.00
N VAL A 36 10.65 5.31 -21.79
CA VAL A 36 9.82 4.33 -21.12
C VAL A 36 8.68 3.99 -22.09
N PRO A 37 8.50 2.73 -22.52
CA PRO A 37 7.26 2.36 -23.16
C PRO A 37 6.17 2.51 -22.10
N ALA A 38 5.37 3.57 -22.23
CA ALA A 38 4.10 3.69 -21.54
C ALA A 38 3.22 2.52 -22.01
N GLY A 39 3.06 1.51 -21.15
CA GLY A 39 2.25 0.35 -21.50
C GLY A 39 2.41 -0.89 -20.60
N GLU A 40 3.42 -0.96 -19.74
CA GLU A 40 3.51 -2.06 -18.77
C GLU A 40 2.94 -1.61 -17.43
N THR A 41 1.67 -1.98 -17.22
CA THR A 41 1.12 -2.21 -15.88
C THR A 41 2.19 -2.91 -15.04
N PRO A 42 2.52 -2.43 -13.83
CA PRO A 42 3.22 -3.29 -12.89
C PRO A 42 2.26 -4.43 -12.56
N SER A 43 2.42 -5.56 -13.27
CA SER A 43 1.93 -6.84 -12.85
C SER A 43 2.67 -7.18 -11.56
N ALA A 44 2.20 -6.61 -10.45
CA ALA A 44 2.65 -6.91 -9.12
C ALA A 44 2.08 -8.27 -8.69
N ALA A 45 2.34 -9.31 -9.50
CA ALA A 45 2.48 -10.67 -9.03
C ALA A 45 3.87 -10.82 -8.38
N ALA A 46 4.26 -9.86 -7.54
CA ALA A 46 5.22 -10.14 -6.50
C ALA A 46 4.41 -10.98 -5.51
N THR A 47 4.64 -12.29 -5.51
CA THR A 47 4.20 -13.17 -4.42
C THR A 47 4.66 -12.52 -3.11
N ARG A 48 3.76 -11.78 -2.46
CA ARG A 48 4.06 -11.07 -1.23
C ARG A 48 4.15 -12.12 -0.13
N GLN A 49 5.36 -12.59 0.09
CA GLN A 49 5.71 -13.55 1.14
C GLN A 49 5.12 -13.06 2.47
N GLY A 50 4.40 -13.93 3.17
CA GLY A 50 3.70 -13.59 4.41
C GLY A 50 2.34 -12.88 4.29
N GLN A 51 1.76 -12.71 3.09
CA GLN A 51 0.44 -12.08 2.91
C GLN A 51 -0.52 -12.95 2.06
N LEU A 52 -1.84 -12.74 2.20
CA LEU A 52 -2.85 -13.35 1.33
C LEU A 52 -2.69 -12.85 -0.12
N SER A 53 -3.15 -13.63 -1.09
CA SER A 53 -3.01 -13.36 -2.53
C SER A 53 -3.50 -11.94 -2.88
N PRO A 54 -2.73 -11.13 -3.64
CA PRO A 54 -3.17 -9.80 -4.01
C PRO A 54 -4.40 -9.88 -4.93
N ARG A 55 -5.53 -9.31 -4.49
CA ARG A 55 -6.72 -9.10 -5.33
C ARG A 55 -6.57 -7.86 -6.19
N ALA A 56 -7.27 -7.84 -7.32
CA ALA A 56 -7.39 -6.64 -8.15
C ALA A 56 -8.36 -5.66 -7.47
N GLY A 57 -7.82 -4.82 -6.59
CA GLY A 57 -8.55 -3.82 -5.80
C GLY A 57 -8.77 -4.22 -4.34
N HIS A 58 -9.23 -3.25 -3.55
CA HIS A 58 -9.52 -3.41 -2.12
C HIS A 58 -10.96 -3.88 -1.91
N LEU A 59 -11.14 -4.84 -1.00
CA LEU A 59 -12.43 -5.28 -0.50
C LEU A 59 -13.09 -4.22 0.38
N PHE A 60 -12.29 -3.40 1.06
CA PHE A 60 -12.78 -2.34 1.92
C PHE A 60 -12.57 -0.95 1.33
N SER A 61 -13.46 -0.04 1.67
CA SER A 61 -13.31 1.40 1.40
C SER A 61 -13.26 2.16 2.71
N ILE A 62 -12.22 2.97 2.88
CA ILE A 62 -12.04 3.79 4.08
C ILE A 62 -13.05 4.95 4.06
N PRO A 63 -13.83 5.14 5.13
CA PRO A 63 -14.76 6.27 5.23
C PRO A 63 -14.01 7.60 5.39
N PRO A 64 -14.65 8.74 5.05
CA PRO A 64 -14.02 10.05 5.16
C PRO A 64 -13.50 10.35 6.58
N HIS A 65 -12.23 10.74 6.68
CA HIS A 65 -11.53 10.97 7.94
C HIS A 65 -10.81 12.32 7.97
N PRO A 66 -11.55 13.46 8.06
CA PRO A 66 -10.97 14.80 7.89
C PRO A 66 -9.91 15.19 8.94
N ASN A 67 -9.78 14.42 10.02
CA ASN A 67 -8.88 14.70 11.14
C ASN A 67 -7.57 13.89 11.08
N THR A 68 -7.42 12.96 10.14
CA THR A 68 -6.23 12.11 10.01
C THR A 68 -5.76 12.05 8.56
N GLN A 69 -4.45 11.86 8.36
CA GLN A 69 -3.87 11.62 7.04
C GLN A 69 -2.81 10.53 7.18
N PHE A 70 -2.98 9.44 6.43
CA PHE A 70 -2.09 8.29 6.39
C PHE A 70 -2.13 7.65 5.01
N ASP A 71 -1.23 6.71 4.75
CA ASP A 71 -1.22 5.94 3.49
C ASP A 71 -2.35 4.91 3.50
N GLU A 72 -3.50 5.30 2.95
CA GLU A 72 -4.71 4.49 2.87
C GLU A 72 -4.51 3.20 2.06
N GLU A 73 -3.76 3.30 0.96
CA GLU A 73 -3.44 2.19 0.07
C GLU A 73 -2.61 1.14 0.83
N ASN A 74 -1.53 1.57 1.49
CA ASN A 74 -0.72 0.68 2.30
C ASN A 74 -1.50 0.11 3.50
N PHE A 75 -2.35 0.91 4.15
CA PHE A 75 -3.19 0.44 5.24
C PHE A 75 -4.16 -0.66 4.79
N LEU A 76 -4.85 -0.48 3.67
CA LEU A 76 -5.79 -1.46 3.13
C LEU A 76 -5.08 -2.76 2.75
N ILE A 77 -3.93 -2.68 2.09
CA ILE A 77 -3.07 -3.83 1.79
C ILE A 77 -2.74 -4.63 3.06
N LEU A 78 -2.33 -3.93 4.12
CA LEU A 78 -1.94 -4.54 5.38
C LEU A 78 -3.15 -5.16 6.10
N LEU A 79 -4.27 -4.44 6.15
CA LEU A 79 -5.51 -4.90 6.77
C LEU A 79 -6.09 -6.12 6.06
N GLU A 80 -6.18 -6.10 4.74
CA GLU A 80 -6.71 -7.21 3.94
C GLU A 80 -5.80 -8.42 4.04
N GLY A 81 -4.49 -8.20 4.04
CA GLY A 81 -3.49 -9.23 4.23
C GLY A 81 -3.39 -9.78 5.65
N SER A 82 -4.01 -9.14 6.64
CA SER A 82 -3.94 -9.58 8.04
C SER A 82 -4.70 -10.88 8.26
N ILE A 83 -4.07 -11.82 8.96
CA ILE A 83 -4.62 -13.13 9.30
C ILE A 83 -5.22 -13.13 10.72
N SER A 84 -4.79 -12.21 11.58
CA SER A 84 -5.30 -12.11 12.95
C SER A 84 -6.72 -11.58 13.04
N LEU A 85 -7.21 -10.88 12.01
CA LEU A 85 -8.54 -10.28 12.00
C LEU A 85 -9.51 -11.04 11.09
N THR A 86 -10.71 -11.32 11.61
CA THR A 86 -11.84 -11.78 10.80
C THR A 86 -12.38 -10.65 9.91
N MET A 87 -13.22 -11.01 8.93
CA MET A 87 -13.86 -10.05 8.03
C MET A 87 -14.66 -8.98 8.78
N GLU A 88 -15.41 -9.38 9.82
CA GLU A 88 -16.19 -8.47 10.65
C GLU A 88 -15.29 -7.51 11.45
N GLU A 89 -14.16 -8.00 11.96
CA GLU A 89 -13.19 -7.16 12.66
C GLU A 89 -12.53 -6.15 11.72
N LYS A 90 -12.12 -6.58 10.52
CA LYS A 90 -11.58 -5.67 9.49
C LYS A 90 -12.59 -4.56 9.16
N LYS A 91 -13.88 -4.91 9.02
CA LYS A 91 -14.95 -3.92 8.82
C LYS A 91 -15.07 -2.95 9.99
N ARG A 92 -15.05 -3.45 11.24
CA ARG A 92 -15.09 -2.60 12.43
C ARG A 92 -13.89 -1.66 12.53
N VAL A 93 -12.70 -2.12 12.15
CA VAL A 93 -11.50 -1.29 12.08
C VAL A 93 -11.71 -0.13 11.10
N ILE A 94 -12.19 -0.43 9.89
CA ILE A 94 -12.50 0.57 8.86
C ILE A 94 -13.54 1.59 9.35
N GLU A 95 -14.63 1.12 9.95
CA GLU A 95 -15.68 1.99 10.50
C GLU A 95 -15.21 2.85 11.67
N ALA A 96 -14.18 2.41 12.40
CA ALA A 96 -13.60 3.15 13.52
C ALA A 96 -12.63 4.26 13.07
N ILE A 97 -12.04 4.18 11.87
CA ILE A 97 -11.00 5.12 11.38
C ILE A 97 -11.35 6.61 11.61
N PRO A 98 -12.56 7.11 11.31
CA PRO A 98 -12.87 8.53 11.48
C PRO A 98 -12.81 9.02 12.93
N ARG A 99 -12.81 8.09 13.89
CA ARG A 99 -12.77 8.33 15.34
C ARG A 99 -11.38 8.08 15.94
N LEU A 100 -10.45 7.51 15.20
CA LEU A 100 -9.10 7.23 15.66
C LEU A 100 -8.20 8.44 15.46
N SER A 101 -7.23 8.61 16.36
CA SER A 101 -6.14 9.56 16.18
C SER A 101 -5.10 9.01 15.20
N ILE A 102 -4.27 9.90 14.64
CA ILE A 102 -3.18 9.48 13.75
C ILE A 102 -2.19 8.55 14.45
N GLU A 103 -1.94 8.75 15.75
CA GLU A 103 -1.07 7.87 16.54
C GLU A 103 -1.64 6.45 16.65
N GLN A 104 -2.96 6.33 16.85
CA GLN A 104 -3.63 5.03 16.89
C GLN A 104 -3.60 4.33 15.54
N ILE A 105 -3.81 5.07 14.45
CA ILE A 105 -3.73 4.50 13.10
C ILE A 105 -2.31 4.03 12.80
N ASN A 106 -1.29 4.80 13.18
CA ASN A 106 0.11 4.40 13.03
C ASN A 106 0.46 3.16 13.86
N GLU A 107 -0.09 3.04 15.08
CA GLU A 107 0.07 1.84 15.90
C GLU A 107 -0.54 0.60 15.21
N LEU A 108 -1.75 0.73 14.64
CA LEU A 108 -2.35 -0.35 13.84
C LEU A 108 -1.48 -0.75 12.65
N ILE A 109 -0.93 0.23 11.93
CA ILE A 109 0.00 -0.04 10.82
C ILE A 109 1.24 -0.79 11.31
N SER A 110 1.83 -0.38 12.44
CA SER A 110 2.98 -1.07 13.04
C SER A 110 2.65 -2.52 13.38
N ILE A 111 1.51 -2.75 14.04
CA ILE A 111 1.06 -4.10 14.41
C ILE A 111 0.90 -4.98 13.16
N PHE A 112 0.30 -4.47 12.08
CA PHE A 112 0.14 -5.25 10.85
C PHE A 112 1.48 -5.50 10.12
N GLN A 113 2.43 -4.57 10.20
CA GLN A 113 3.79 -4.79 9.65
C GLN A 113 4.53 -5.88 10.43
N GLU A 114 4.48 -5.84 11.76
CA GLU A 114 5.08 -6.86 12.63
C GLU A 114 4.43 -8.22 12.40
N GLU A 115 3.11 -8.27 12.27
CA GLU A 115 2.39 -9.49 11.93
C GLU A 115 2.88 -10.07 10.61
N LYS A 116 2.94 -9.25 9.55
CA LYS A 116 3.42 -9.68 8.23
C LYS A 116 4.84 -10.24 8.31
N GLN A 117 5.73 -9.59 9.08
CA GLN A 117 7.11 -10.06 9.23
C GLN A 117 7.15 -11.43 9.93
N LYS A 118 6.44 -11.58 11.05
CA LYS A 118 6.33 -12.86 11.77
C LYS A 118 5.73 -13.97 10.91
N PHE A 119 4.73 -13.64 10.10
CA PHE A 119 4.14 -14.59 9.16
C PHE A 119 5.08 -14.98 8.03
N ALA A 120 5.90 -14.05 7.53
CA ALA A 120 6.92 -14.36 6.53
C ALA A 120 8.05 -15.25 7.12
N GLU A 121 8.41 -15.03 8.39
CA GLU A 121 9.35 -15.90 9.12
C GLU A 121 8.75 -17.31 9.32
N LEU A 122 7.50 -17.38 9.80
CA LEU A 122 6.75 -18.64 9.94
C LEU A 122 6.58 -19.36 8.60
N GLU A 123 6.37 -18.65 7.48
CA GLU A 123 6.25 -19.25 6.15
C GLU A 123 7.57 -19.89 5.69
N ASN A 124 8.71 -19.34 6.13
CA ASN A 124 10.03 -19.89 5.83
C ASN A 124 10.33 -21.16 6.66
N GLU A 125 9.87 -21.20 7.92
CA GLU A 125 10.10 -22.35 8.82
C GLU A 125 9.03 -23.44 8.72
N PHE A 126 7.78 -23.07 8.43
CA PHE A 126 6.58 -23.92 8.45
C PHE A 126 5.70 -23.69 7.21
N ALA A 127 6.32 -23.81 6.02
CA ALA A 127 5.67 -23.51 4.75
C ALA A 127 4.32 -24.24 4.54
N ASP A 128 4.25 -25.54 4.84
CA ASP A 128 3.02 -26.34 4.67
C ASP A 128 1.88 -25.88 5.60
N ASP A 129 2.18 -25.63 6.88
CA ASP A 129 1.17 -25.19 7.85
C ASP A 129 0.68 -23.78 7.56
N VAL A 130 1.58 -22.88 7.16
CA VAL A 130 1.22 -21.52 6.76
C VAL A 130 0.41 -21.51 5.46
N ALA A 131 0.77 -22.33 4.47
CA ALA A 131 0.00 -22.47 3.24
C ALA A 131 -1.42 -22.97 3.53
N LYS A 132 -1.57 -23.94 4.43
CA LYS A 132 -2.89 -24.44 4.86
C LYS A 132 -3.69 -23.34 5.57
N LEU A 133 -3.07 -22.62 6.50
CA LEU A 133 -3.72 -21.53 7.22
C LEU A 133 -4.17 -20.40 6.28
N LYS A 134 -3.34 -20.05 5.30
CA LYS A 134 -3.70 -19.07 4.26
C LYS A 134 -4.88 -19.56 3.42
N ALA A 135 -4.89 -20.81 2.99
CA ALA A 135 -5.99 -21.38 2.23
C ALA A 135 -7.30 -21.42 3.03
N GLU A 136 -7.25 -21.75 4.32
CA GLU A 136 -8.41 -21.72 5.21
C GLU A 136 -8.97 -20.29 5.35
N ARG A 137 -8.08 -19.29 5.47
CA ARG A 137 -8.50 -17.88 5.56
C ARG A 137 -9.04 -17.32 4.25
N GLU A 138 -8.41 -17.63 3.13
CA GLU A 138 -8.91 -17.22 1.82
C GLU A 138 -10.30 -17.82 1.55
N LYS A 139 -10.52 -19.07 1.96
CA LYS A 139 -11.84 -19.73 1.90
C LYS A 139 -12.87 -19.06 2.83
N GLU A 140 -12.49 -18.72 4.05
CA GLU A 140 -13.36 -18.00 5.00
C GLU A 140 -13.80 -16.64 4.44
N ILE A 141 -12.87 -15.91 3.85
CA ILE A 141 -13.12 -14.63 3.19
C ILE A 141 -14.12 -14.81 2.05
N ALA A 142 -13.87 -15.75 1.13
CA ALA A 142 -14.74 -16.00 -0.01
C ALA A 142 -16.16 -16.41 0.39
N VAL A 143 -16.30 -17.27 1.41
CA VAL A 143 -17.62 -17.67 1.95
C VAL A 143 -18.34 -16.49 2.59
N THR A 144 -17.60 -15.64 3.31
CA THR A 144 -18.18 -14.47 3.97
C THR A 144 -18.60 -13.40 2.97
N GLU A 145 -17.88 -13.25 1.86
CA GLU A 145 -18.28 -12.40 0.74
C GLU A 145 -19.57 -12.91 0.09
N MET A 146 -19.64 -14.20 -0.30
CA MET A 146 -20.86 -14.79 -0.87
C MET A 146 -22.06 -14.61 0.05
N LYS A 147 -21.88 -14.83 1.36
CA LYS A 147 -22.96 -14.68 2.34
C LYS A 147 -23.39 -13.21 2.50
N GLN A 148 -22.48 -12.26 2.36
CA GLN A 148 -22.81 -10.83 2.41
C GLN A 148 -23.57 -10.38 1.15
N GLU A 149 -23.23 -10.91 -0.02
CA GLU A 149 -23.99 -10.70 -1.26
C GLU A 149 -25.41 -11.27 -1.13
N GLU A 150 -25.54 -12.55 -0.74
CA GLU A 150 -26.86 -13.20 -0.55
C GLU A 150 -27.74 -12.45 0.47
N GLN A 151 -27.17 -11.99 1.60
CA GLN A 151 -27.92 -11.22 2.59
C GLN A 151 -28.31 -9.82 2.13
N GLY A 152 -27.49 -9.20 1.26
CA GLY A 152 -27.84 -7.94 0.61
C GLY A 152 -29.01 -8.10 -0.35
N GLU A 153 -28.98 -9.16 -1.17
CA GLU A 153 -30.03 -9.48 -2.14
C GLU A 153 -31.36 -9.85 -1.46
N ASP A 154 -31.35 -10.62 -0.38
CA ASP A 154 -32.56 -10.95 0.39
C ASP A 154 -33.17 -9.70 1.07
N ALA A 155 -32.31 -8.79 1.56
CA ALA A 155 -32.77 -7.53 2.16
C ALA A 155 -33.40 -6.59 1.13
N GLU A 156 -32.82 -6.51 -0.06
CA GLU A 156 -33.34 -5.70 -1.16
C GLU A 156 -34.65 -6.28 -1.72
N ALA A 157 -34.71 -7.59 -1.95
CA ALA A 157 -35.92 -8.28 -2.40
C ALA A 157 -37.07 -8.15 -1.38
N LYS A 158 -36.78 -8.20 -0.08
CA LYS A 158 -37.78 -7.98 0.97
C LYS A 158 -38.24 -6.54 1.03
N ALA A 159 -37.34 -5.57 0.88
CA ALA A 159 -37.69 -4.15 0.83
C ALA A 159 -38.58 -3.82 -0.39
N GLU A 160 -38.28 -4.40 -1.56
CA GLU A 160 -39.10 -4.26 -2.76
C GLU A 160 -40.47 -4.91 -2.61
N ALA A 161 -40.55 -6.10 -2.00
CA ALA A 161 -41.81 -6.78 -1.74
C ALA A 161 -42.71 -5.99 -0.77
N GLU A 162 -42.15 -5.39 0.29
CA GLU A 162 -42.91 -4.51 1.20
C GLU A 162 -43.32 -3.20 0.53
N ALA A 163 -42.48 -2.62 -0.33
CA ALA A 163 -42.82 -1.44 -1.11
C ALA A 163 -43.97 -1.70 -2.09
N LEU A 164 -43.93 -2.84 -2.80
CA LEU A 164 -45.00 -3.27 -3.70
C LEU A 164 -46.31 -3.55 -2.96
N LYS A 165 -46.24 -4.17 -1.78
CA LYS A 165 -47.43 -4.43 -0.95
C LYS A 165 -48.10 -3.13 -0.48
N LYS A 166 -47.29 -2.14 -0.09
CA LYS A 166 -47.76 -0.81 0.30
C LYS A 166 -48.35 -0.03 -0.88
N GLN A 167 -47.81 -0.21 -2.09
CA GLN A 167 -48.33 0.41 -3.31
C GLN A 167 -49.63 -0.24 -3.82
N LEU A 168 -49.84 -1.54 -3.54
CA LEU A 168 -51.09 -2.25 -3.86
C LEU A 168 -52.20 -2.06 -2.81
N GLY A 169 -51.93 -1.38 -1.70
CA GLY A 169 -52.93 -1.03 -0.69
C GLY A 169 -53.42 -2.20 0.18
N LEU A 170 -52.59 -3.22 0.41
CA LEU A 170 -52.81 -4.28 1.40
C LEU A 170 -52.17 -3.97 2.76
#